data_AF-A0A919KFG3-F1
#
_entry.id   AF-A0A919KFG3-F1
#
_cell.length_a   1.000
_cell.length_b   1.000
_cell.length_c   1.000
_cell.angle_alpha   90.00
_cell.angle_beta   90.00
_cell.angle_gamma   90.00
#
_symmetry.space_group_name_H-M   'P 1'
#
loop_
_entity.id
_entity.type
_entity.pdbx_description
1 polymer ?
#
loop_
_entity_poly.entity_id
_entity_poly.type
_entity_poly.pdbx_seq_one_letter_code
_entity_poly.pdbx_strand_id
1 'polypeptide(L)'
;MAGPHQTPTARAVRLIFEYEGDAVRLVSQQPVDAVVSGFDAHPEVRPGHFVETRDDQGQRLARVPARGAFRESAEVFPEDHSEPITRVDVEARGAFTVLVPAPAEAAQVAVVRVTPTAPEARLAAGGATSPPPGATRDVDLATFRLDR
;
A
#
# COMPACT_ATOMS: atom_id res chain seq x y z
N MET A 1 12.91 40.12 -14.61
CA MET A 1 13.57 39.13 -13.74
C MET A 1 12.50 38.20 -13.20
N ALA A 2 12.16 37.12 -13.93
CA ALA A 2 11.22 36.12 -13.45
C ALA A 2 11.99 35.15 -12.53
N GLY A 3 11.59 35.07 -11.25
CA GLY A 3 12.14 34.08 -10.33
C GLY A 3 11.81 32.66 -10.79
N PRO A 4 12.58 31.64 -10.36
CA PRO A 4 12.25 30.26 -10.68
C PRO A 4 10.84 29.98 -10.15
N HIS A 5 9.96 29.47 -11.02
CA HIS A 5 8.65 28.99 -10.61
C HIS A 5 8.89 27.88 -9.59
N GLN A 6 8.68 28.16 -8.31
CA GLN A 6 8.51 27.13 -7.30
C GLN A 6 7.30 26.33 -7.76
N THR A 7 7.55 25.13 -8.30
CA THR A 7 6.50 24.15 -8.50
C THR A 7 5.87 23.96 -7.13
N PRO A 8 4.55 24.13 -6.97
CA PRO A 8 3.91 23.95 -5.67
C PRO A 8 4.35 22.59 -5.12
N THR A 9 4.96 22.55 -3.94
CA THR A 9 5.21 21.29 -3.25
C THR A 9 3.87 20.60 -3.12
N ALA A 10 3.69 19.46 -3.78
CA ALA A 10 2.45 18.70 -3.66
C ALA A 10 2.26 18.38 -2.18
N ARG A 11 1.16 18.83 -1.58
CA ARG A 11 0.86 18.57 -0.18
C ARG A 11 0.81 17.05 0.02
N ALA A 12 1.39 16.59 1.12
CA ALA A 12 1.36 15.18 1.49
C ALA A 12 0.75 15.03 2.88
N VAL A 13 0.18 13.86 3.14
CA VAL A 13 -0.36 13.51 4.47
C VAL A 13 0.31 12.24 4.94
N ARG A 14 0.86 12.30 6.17
CA ARG A 14 1.28 11.11 6.90
C ARG A 14 0.05 10.50 7.55
N LEU A 15 -0.18 9.23 7.25
CA LEU A 15 -1.30 8.46 7.77
C LEU A 15 -0.75 7.32 8.62
N ILE A 16 -1.35 7.12 9.79
CA ILE A 16 -1.07 5.97 10.65
C ILE A 16 -2.33 5.14 10.71
N PHE A 17 -2.19 3.85 10.39
CA PHE A 17 -3.25 2.87 10.44
C PHE A 17 -2.94 1.82 11.49
N GLU A 18 -3.98 1.30 12.14
CA GLU A 18 -3.95 0.06 12.89
C GLU A 18 -4.77 -0.99 12.15
N TYR A 19 -4.39 -2.26 12.31
CA TYR A 19 -5.10 -3.39 11.71
C TYR A 19 -5.14 -4.61 12.63
N GLU A 20 -6.23 -5.36 12.50
CA GLU A 20 -6.45 -6.71 13.05
C GLU A 20 -7.12 -7.54 11.96
N GLY A 21 -6.41 -8.52 11.40
CA GLY A 21 -6.76 -9.19 10.15
C GLY A 21 -6.97 -8.16 9.03
N ASP A 22 -8.16 -8.19 8.45
CA ASP A 22 -8.59 -7.28 7.38
C ASP A 22 -9.27 -6.01 7.90
N ALA A 23 -9.55 -5.93 9.20
CA ALA A 23 -10.15 -4.75 9.81
C ALA A 23 -9.08 -3.67 9.96
N VAL A 24 -9.30 -2.51 9.33
CA VAL A 24 -8.37 -1.38 9.35
C VAL A 24 -9.01 -0.17 9.99
N ARG A 25 -8.24 0.54 10.80
CA ARG A 25 -8.62 1.82 11.40
C ARG A 25 -7.59 2.89 11.07
N LEU A 26 -8.03 4.04 10.59
CA LEU A 26 -7.20 5.24 10.51
C LEU A 26 -7.11 5.90 11.89
N VAL A 27 -5.90 6.04 12.43
CA VAL A 27 -5.69 6.53 13.81
C VAL A 27 -5.04 7.90 13.87
N SER A 28 -4.38 8.33 12.79
CA SER A 28 -3.78 9.68 12.71
C SER A 28 -3.68 10.15 11.26
N GLN A 29 -3.94 11.44 11.07
CA GLN A 29 -3.71 12.19 9.84
C GLN A 29 -2.87 13.42 10.17
N GLN A 30 -1.72 13.56 9.50
CA GLN A 30 -0.83 14.69 9.72
C GLN A 30 -0.39 15.28 8.38
N PRO A 31 -0.87 16.46 7.98
CA PRO A 31 -0.35 17.19 6.84
C PRO A 31 1.15 17.45 7.03
N VAL A 32 1.93 17.25 5.97
CA VAL A 32 3.37 17.51 5.95
C VAL A 32 3.78 18.19 4.65
N ASP A 33 4.82 19.00 4.72
CA ASP A 33 5.46 19.59 3.55
C ASP A 33 6.57 18.66 3.07
N ALA A 34 6.21 17.68 2.23
CA ALA A 34 7.12 16.67 1.71
C ALA A 34 6.75 16.31 0.27
N VAL A 35 7.75 16.20 -0.59
CA VAL A 35 7.58 15.68 -1.95
C VAL A 35 7.61 14.16 -1.89
N VAL A 36 6.55 13.54 -2.39
CA VAL A 36 6.38 12.08 -2.44
C VAL A 36 6.59 11.66 -3.90
N SER A 37 7.81 11.24 -4.25
CA SER A 37 8.21 10.93 -5.64
C SER A 37 8.25 9.43 -5.94
N GLY A 38 8.02 9.05 -7.20
CA GLY A 38 8.21 7.67 -7.67
C GLY A 38 7.00 6.73 -7.53
N PHE A 39 5.79 7.27 -7.33
CA PHE A 39 4.57 6.48 -7.12
C PHE A 39 3.64 6.43 -8.35
N ASP A 40 3.82 7.35 -9.30
CA ASP A 40 3.03 7.41 -10.55
C ASP A 40 3.54 6.45 -11.64
N ALA A 41 4.62 5.72 -11.40
CA ALA A 41 5.38 5.02 -12.45
C ALA A 41 5.67 3.54 -12.12
N HIS A 42 4.64 2.69 -12.12
CA HIS A 42 4.83 1.35 -12.67
C HIS A 42 3.49 0.74 -13.16
N PRO A 43 3.36 0.40 -14.45
CA PRO A 43 2.15 -0.24 -15.00
C PRO A 43 1.97 -1.70 -14.58
N GLU A 44 2.95 -2.29 -13.89
CA GLU A 44 2.87 -3.65 -13.36
C GLU A 44 2.56 -3.58 -11.86
N VAL A 45 1.27 -3.57 -11.54
CA VAL A 45 0.83 -3.64 -10.15
C VAL A 45 1.15 -5.03 -9.61
N ARG A 46 2.23 -5.12 -8.84
CA ARG A 46 2.54 -6.35 -8.09
C ARG A 46 1.48 -6.58 -7.01
N PRO A 47 1.12 -7.85 -6.74
CA PRO A 47 0.31 -8.19 -5.58
C PRO A 47 0.88 -7.58 -4.29
N GLY A 48 -0.01 -7.13 -3.40
CA GLY A 48 0.38 -6.51 -2.14
C GLY A 48 -0.66 -5.52 -1.62
N HIS A 49 -0.27 -4.78 -0.58
CA HIS A 49 -1.11 -3.76 0.06
C HIS A 49 -0.67 -2.36 -0.35
N PHE A 50 -1.65 -1.50 -0.58
CA PHE A 50 -1.45 -0.12 -1.03
C PHE A 50 -2.39 0.82 -0.29
N VAL A 51 -1.99 2.08 -0.22
CA VAL A 51 -2.87 3.19 0.15
C VAL A 51 -3.05 4.08 -1.06
N GLU A 52 -4.29 4.34 -1.39
CA GLU A 52 -4.67 5.23 -2.49
C GLU A 52 -5.22 6.53 -1.94
N THR A 53 -4.84 7.65 -2.54
CA THR A 53 -5.62 8.88 -2.41
C THR A 53 -6.61 8.95 -3.56
N ARG A 54 -7.83 9.37 -3.25
CA ARG A 54 -8.91 9.49 -4.23
C ARG A 54 -9.63 10.82 -4.07
N ASP A 55 -10.22 11.28 -5.15
CA ASP A 55 -11.11 12.43 -5.14
C ASP A 55 -12.47 12.09 -4.51
N ASP A 56 -13.40 13.05 -4.54
CA ASP A 56 -14.76 12.91 -4.03
C ASP A 56 -15.65 11.99 -4.89
N GLN A 57 -15.25 11.72 -6.13
CA GLN A 57 -15.92 10.79 -7.05
C GLN A 57 -15.40 9.35 -6.93
N GLY A 58 -14.37 9.12 -6.11
CA GLY A 58 -13.74 7.81 -6.00
C GLY A 58 -12.66 7.54 -7.03
N GLN A 59 -12.30 8.51 -7.86
CA GLN A 59 -11.19 8.34 -8.80
C GLN A 59 -9.86 8.40 -8.06
N ARG A 60 -8.99 7.44 -8.39
CA ARG A 60 -7.65 7.36 -7.82
C ARG A 60 -6.76 8.47 -8.36
N LEU A 61 -6.20 9.24 -7.44
CA LEU A 61 -5.23 10.29 -7.70
C LEU A 61 -3.80 9.78 -7.56
N ALA A 62 -3.52 8.96 -6.55
CA ALA A 62 -2.22 8.32 -6.34
C ALA A 62 -2.34 6.94 -5.68
N ARG A 63 -1.30 6.11 -5.82
CA ARG A 63 -1.19 4.80 -5.15
C ARG A 63 0.20 4.62 -4.56
N VAL A 64 0.27 4.39 -3.25
CA VAL A 64 1.53 4.20 -2.51
C VAL A 64 1.56 2.81 -1.87
N PRO A 65 2.65 2.03 -1.98
CA PRO A 65 2.75 0.73 -1.35
C PRO A 65 2.79 0.84 0.18
N ALA A 66 1.94 0.08 0.87
CA ALA A 66 1.91 -0.04 2.32
C ALA A 66 2.92 -1.11 2.80
N ARG A 67 4.21 -0.85 2.60
CA ARG A 67 5.28 -1.82 2.91
C ARG A 67 5.25 -2.18 4.39
N GLY A 68 5.20 -3.48 4.70
CA GLY A 68 5.19 -3.97 6.08
C GLY A 68 3.82 -3.91 6.78
N ALA A 69 2.75 -3.52 6.08
CA ALA A 69 1.38 -3.73 6.54
C ALA A 69 0.97 -5.20 6.42
N PHE A 70 0.03 -5.64 7.25
CA PHE A 70 -0.55 -6.99 7.23
C PHE A 70 0.52 -8.10 7.31
N ARG A 71 1.42 -8.00 8.29
CA ARG A 71 2.42 -9.04 8.52
C ARG A 71 1.79 -10.26 9.17
N GLU A 72 1.77 -11.36 8.45
CA GLU A 72 1.25 -12.66 8.90
C GLU A 72 2.35 -13.62 9.39
N SER A 73 3.60 -13.15 9.42
CA SER A 73 4.74 -13.95 9.88
C SER A 73 5.66 -13.13 10.77
N ALA A 74 6.09 -13.72 11.88
CA ALA A 74 7.01 -13.13 12.84
C ALA A 74 8.26 -14.00 13.01
N GLU A 75 9.39 -13.34 13.18
CA GLU A 75 10.65 -13.98 13.56
C GLU A 75 10.70 -14.10 15.08
N VAL A 76 10.90 -15.31 15.57
CA VAL A 76 10.93 -15.65 16.99
C VAL A 76 12.35 -16.02 17.35
N PHE A 77 12.86 -15.35 18.39
CA PHE A 77 14.15 -15.62 18.99
C PHE A 77 13.90 -16.51 20.21
N PRO A 78 14.32 -17.78 20.17
CA PRO A 78 14.15 -18.68 21.31
C PRO A 78 14.92 -18.17 22.54
N GLU A 79 14.42 -18.50 23.73
CA GLU A 79 15.11 -18.21 24.99
C GLU A 79 16.42 -18.99 25.11
N ASP A 80 16.44 -20.23 24.60
CA ASP A 80 17.68 -20.98 24.43
C ASP A 80 18.42 -20.48 23.18
N HIS A 81 19.49 -19.71 23.41
CA HIS A 81 20.31 -19.13 22.35
C HIS A 81 21.10 -20.17 21.52
N SER A 82 21.06 -21.46 21.87
CA SER A 82 21.58 -22.54 21.03
C SER A 82 20.57 -23.02 19.97
N GLU A 83 19.30 -22.68 20.12
CA GLU A 83 18.26 -22.97 19.14
C GLU A 83 18.26 -21.95 17.98
N PRO A 84 17.92 -22.38 16.75
CA PRO A 84 17.87 -21.47 15.61
C PRO A 84 16.71 -20.49 15.73
N ILE A 85 16.91 -19.27 15.21
CA ILE A 85 15.85 -18.30 14.99
C ILE A 85 14.85 -18.89 13.98
N THR A 86 13.57 -18.93 14.36
CA THR A 86 12.50 -19.51 13.52
C THR A 86 11.50 -18.45 13.11
N ARG A 87 10.72 -18.74 12.07
CA ARG A 87 9.56 -17.94 11.69
C ARG A 87 8.29 -18.72 11.98
N VAL A 88 7.31 -18.03 12.56
CA VAL A 88 5.99 -18.58 12.84
C VAL A 88 4.93 -17.73 12.16
N ASP A 89 3.84 -18.37 11.78
CA ASP A 89 2.64 -17.66 11.34
C ASP A 89 1.99 -16.99 12.55
N VAL A 90 1.57 -15.74 12.39
CA VAL A 90 0.91 -14.94 13.42
C VAL A 90 -0.35 -14.32 12.85
N GLU A 91 -1.32 -14.10 13.72
CA GLU A 91 -2.48 -13.28 13.37
C GLU A 91 -2.02 -11.88 12.96
N ALA A 92 -2.48 -11.41 11.80
CA ALA A 92 -2.10 -10.12 11.26
C ALA A 92 -2.61 -8.99 12.16
N ARG A 93 -1.75 -8.48 13.04
CA ARG A 93 -2.08 -7.37 13.92
C ARG A 93 -0.92 -6.39 14.02
N GLY A 94 -1.22 -5.10 13.96
CA GLY A 94 -0.21 -4.07 14.18
C GLY A 94 -0.62 -2.70 13.66
N ALA A 95 0.39 -1.88 13.41
CA ALA A 95 0.22 -0.56 12.82
C ALA A 95 1.20 -0.35 11.67
N PHE A 96 0.84 0.49 10.71
CA PHE A 96 1.73 0.93 9.66
C PHE A 96 1.54 2.41 9.35
N THR A 97 2.63 3.04 8.91
CA THR A 97 2.67 4.45 8.55
C THR A 97 2.94 4.58 7.06
N VAL A 98 2.18 5.43 6.39
CA VAL A 98 2.39 5.74 4.97
C VAL A 98 2.36 7.26 4.78
N LEU A 99 3.15 7.73 3.83
CA LEU A 99 3.12 9.10 3.36
C LEU A 99 2.54 9.10 1.95
N VAL A 100 1.44 9.84 1.74
CA VAL A 100 0.74 9.86 0.46
C VAL A 100 0.62 11.27 -0.12
N PRO A 101 0.68 11.44 -1.47
CA PRO A 101 0.33 12.71 -2.09
C PRO A 101 -1.15 13.01 -1.87
N ALA A 102 -1.44 14.19 -1.35
CA ALA A 102 -2.79 14.69 -1.08
C ALA A 102 -2.96 16.07 -1.71
N PRO A 103 -3.09 16.14 -3.06
CA PRO A 103 -3.39 17.40 -3.74
C PRO A 103 -4.77 17.92 -3.31
N ALA A 104 -5.12 19.15 -3.70
CA ALA A 104 -6.32 19.83 -3.21
C ALA A 104 -7.62 19.06 -3.50
N GLU A 105 -7.63 18.25 -4.56
CA GLU A 105 -8.75 17.42 -4.99
C GLU A 105 -8.89 16.14 -4.14
N ALA A 106 -7.85 15.74 -3.40
CA ALA A 106 -7.89 14.54 -2.57
C ALA A 106 -8.90 14.70 -1.43
N ALA A 107 -9.87 13.79 -1.40
CA ALA A 107 -10.99 13.84 -0.45
C ALA A 107 -11.03 12.62 0.46
N GLN A 108 -10.44 11.50 0.02
CA GLN A 108 -10.46 10.25 0.76
C GLN A 108 -9.19 9.44 0.55
N VAL A 109 -8.98 8.47 1.44
CA VAL A 109 -7.94 7.45 1.33
C VAL A 109 -8.52 6.07 1.45
N ALA A 110 -8.03 5.15 0.63
CA ALA A 110 -8.44 3.76 0.65
C ALA A 110 -7.24 2.84 0.88
N VAL A 111 -7.38 1.86 1.77
CA VAL A 111 -6.43 0.77 1.93
C VAL A 111 -6.87 -0.37 1.01
N VAL A 112 -6.02 -0.74 0.06
CA VAL A 112 -6.35 -1.65 -1.03
C VAL A 112 -5.42 -2.86 -1.01
N ARG A 113 -5.99 -4.05 -1.12
CA ARG A 113 -5.26 -5.29 -1.39
C ARG A 113 -5.33 -5.61 -2.87
N VAL A 114 -4.18 -5.76 -3.49
CA VAL A 114 -4.04 -6.24 -4.87
C VAL A 114 -3.68 -7.71 -4.80
N THR A 115 -4.50 -8.55 -5.43
CA THR A 115 -4.28 -10.00 -5.53
C THR A 115 -4.10 -10.40 -6.99
N PRO A 116 -3.31 -11.45 -7.30
CA PRO A 116 -3.34 -12.05 -8.62
C PRO A 116 -4.73 -12.62 -8.87
N THR A 117 -5.34 -12.29 -10.00
CA THR A 117 -6.46 -13.05 -10.55
C THR A 117 -5.89 -14.41 -10.95
N ALA A 118 -6.36 -15.48 -10.31
CA ALA A 118 -5.90 -16.82 -10.62
C ALA A 118 -6.01 -17.07 -12.14
N PRO A 119 -4.96 -17.62 -12.79
CA PRO A 119 -5.07 -17.94 -14.21
C PRO A 119 -6.16 -19.02 -14.37
N GLU A 120 -7.15 -18.77 -15.23
CA GLU A 120 -8.04 -19.82 -15.68
C GLU A 120 -7.19 -20.96 -16.24
N ALA A 121 -7.30 -22.14 -15.64
CA ALA A 121 -6.47 -23.27 -15.99
C ALA A 121 -6.68 -23.67 -17.46
N ARG A 122 -5.64 -23.51 -18.29
CA ARG A 122 -5.35 -24.43 -19.41
C ARG A 122 -3.84 -24.62 -19.56
N LEU A 123 -3.41 -25.85 -19.26
CA LEU A 123 -2.09 -26.39 -19.57
C LEU A 123 -1.92 -26.60 -21.08
N ALA A 124 -0.75 -26.26 -21.61
CA ALA A 124 -0.03 -27.08 -22.58
C ALA A 124 1.47 -26.86 -22.38
N ALA A 125 2.21 -27.96 -22.28
CA ALA A 125 3.63 -27.98 -21.96
C ALA A 125 4.49 -27.47 -23.13
N GLY A 126 5.52 -26.68 -22.80
CA GLY A 126 6.67 -26.46 -23.69
C GLY A 126 7.20 -25.04 -23.69
N GLY A 127 8.29 -24.81 -22.96
CA GLY A 127 9.08 -23.59 -23.02
C GLY A 127 9.10 -22.85 -21.68
N ALA A 128 10.30 -22.72 -21.10
CA ALA A 128 10.52 -21.85 -19.95
C ALA A 128 10.40 -20.38 -20.39
N THR A 129 9.16 -19.89 -20.48
CA THR A 129 8.85 -18.48 -20.48
C THR A 129 8.08 -18.21 -19.19
N SER A 130 8.55 -17.25 -18.38
CA SER A 130 7.79 -16.77 -17.23
C SER A 130 6.36 -16.46 -17.69
N PRO A 131 5.32 -16.92 -16.96
CA PRO A 131 3.95 -16.58 -17.31
C PRO A 131 3.82 -15.05 -17.43
N PRO A 132 3.05 -14.53 -18.41
CA PRO A 132 2.72 -13.11 -18.43
C PRO A 132 2.09 -12.73 -17.08
N PRO A 133 2.28 -11.49 -16.59
CA PRO A 133 1.62 -11.05 -15.37
C PRO A 133 0.14 -11.37 -15.46
N GLY A 134 -0.36 -12.21 -14.55
CA GLY A 134 -1.79 -12.47 -14.44
C GLY A 134 -2.50 -11.15 -14.19
N ALA A 135 -3.73 -11.01 -14.69
CA ALA A 135 -4.58 -9.88 -14.32
C ALA A 135 -4.60 -9.76 -12.79
N THR A 136 -4.69 -8.55 -12.25
CA THR A 136 -4.81 -8.33 -10.80
C THR A 136 -6.19 -7.81 -10.46
N ARG A 137 -6.64 -8.12 -9.24
CA ARG A 137 -7.87 -7.60 -8.66
C ARG A 137 -7.54 -6.72 -7.46
N ASP A 138 -8.09 -5.52 -7.47
CA ASP A 138 -8.10 -4.59 -6.35
C ASP A 138 -9.29 -4.89 -5.42
N VAL A 139 -9.03 -4.95 -4.12
CA VAL A 139 -10.05 -5.10 -3.07
C VAL A 139 -9.85 -4.01 -2.02
N ASP A 140 -10.84 -3.14 -1.86
CA ASP A 140 -10.84 -2.14 -0.80
C ASP A 140 -11.06 -2.82 0.55
N LEU A 141 -10.12 -2.66 1.48
CA LEU A 141 -10.21 -3.13 2.85
C LEU A 141 -10.90 -2.09 3.74
N ALA A 142 -10.64 -0.81 3.51
CA ALA A 142 -11.28 0.29 4.20
C ALA A 142 -11.09 1.61 3.43
N THR A 143 -12.03 2.54 3.62
CA THR A 143 -11.97 3.90 3.05
C THR A 143 -12.27 4.94 4.14
N PHE A 144 -11.48 6.02 4.18
CA PHE A 144 -11.56 7.07 5.18
C PHE A 144 -11.55 8.45 4.53
N ARG A 145 -12.17 9.44 5.17
CA ARG A 145 -12.11 10.84 4.73
C ARG A 145 -10.79 11.47 5.14
N LEU A 146 -10.22 12.27 4.24
CA LEU A 146 -9.08 13.11 4.60
C LEU A 146 -9.55 14.32 5.39
N ASP A 147 -8.84 14.61 6.48
CA ASP A 147 -9.02 15.87 7.21
C ASP A 147 -8.48 17.03 6.35
N ARG A 148 -9.22 18.14 6.30
CA ARG A 148 -8.87 19.32 5.51
C ARG A 148 -8.27 20.42 6.36
#